data_AF-A0A2E3YDH4-F1
#
_entry.id   AF-A0A2E3YDH4-F1
#
_cell.length_a   1.000
_cell.length_b   1.000
_cell.length_c   1.000
_cell.angle_alpha   90.00
_cell.angle_beta   90.00
_cell.angle_gamma   90.00
#
_symmetry.space_group_name_H-M   'P 1'
#
loop_
_entity.id
_entity.type
_entity.pdbx_description
1 polymer ?
#
loop_
_entity_poly.entity_id
_entity_poly.type
_entity_poly.pdbx_seq_one_letter_code
_entity_poly.pdbx_strand_id
1 'polypeptide(L)'
;MERTESKLQFGLKDGSYNNITLEASVVVPDLDYLDVNGVSRVEVLGFELDHDLELDCSGASRISETVHVTELEIDVSGASQLLIEGSASRLELDASGASSAGLKDFPVATADVHLSGASSATLRVQKTLEVTASGASRLSFHGTPGPGRVSTSGASTITSLD
;
A
#
# COMPACT_ATOMS: atom_id res chain seq x y z
N MET A 1 4.75 13.51 -20.06
CA MET A 1 5.70 13.70 -18.95
C MET A 1 5.74 15.17 -18.65
N GLU A 2 5.33 15.54 -17.44
CA GLU A 2 5.50 16.88 -16.89
C GLU A 2 6.41 16.77 -15.67
N ARG A 3 7.35 17.70 -15.54
CA ARG A 3 8.32 17.71 -14.44
C ARG A 3 8.35 19.10 -13.82
N THR A 4 8.15 19.17 -12.51
CA THR A 4 8.48 20.33 -11.68
C THR A 4 9.74 20.01 -10.87
N GLU A 5 10.16 20.89 -9.96
CA GLU A 5 11.39 20.66 -9.18
C GLU A 5 11.34 19.36 -8.36
N SER A 6 10.19 19.00 -7.79
CA SER A 6 10.01 17.83 -6.93
C SER A 6 8.99 16.79 -7.42
N LYS A 7 8.24 17.07 -8.49
CA LYS A 7 7.22 16.13 -9.02
C LYS A 7 7.56 15.69 -10.43
N LEU A 8 7.45 14.39 -10.65
CA LEU A 8 7.49 13.79 -11.97
C LEU A 8 6.16 13.10 -12.27
N GLN A 9 5.49 13.50 -13.34
CA GLN A 9 4.17 12.99 -13.70
C GLN A 9 4.16 12.31 -15.06
N PHE A 10 3.67 11.08 -15.09
CA PHE A 10 3.35 10.30 -16.29
C PHE A 10 1.85 10.23 -16.48
N GLY A 11 1.40 10.39 -17.72
CA GLY A 11 -0.01 10.38 -18.04
C GLY A 11 -0.25 10.77 -19.49
N LEU A 12 -1.44 10.41 -19.97
CA LEU A 12 -1.97 10.92 -21.23
C LEU A 12 -2.55 12.31 -20.97
N LYS A 13 -2.41 13.21 -21.96
CA LYS A 13 -3.10 14.50 -21.93
C LYS A 13 -4.60 14.27 -22.04
N ASP A 14 -5.41 15.30 -21.82
CA ASP A 14 -6.85 15.19 -22.06
C ASP A 14 -7.13 14.84 -23.53
N GLY A 15 -7.91 13.79 -23.74
CA GLY A 15 -8.23 13.28 -25.07
C GLY A 15 -8.91 11.91 -25.04
N SER A 16 -9.38 11.47 -26.20
CA SER A 16 -9.87 10.10 -26.40
C SER A 16 -8.76 9.24 -26.96
N TYR A 17 -8.43 8.16 -26.24
CA TYR A 17 -7.38 7.22 -26.63
C TYR A 17 -7.96 5.82 -26.67
N ASN A 18 -7.56 5.05 -27.68
CA ASN A 18 -7.92 3.64 -27.81
C ASN A 18 -6.64 2.85 -28.07
N ASN A 19 -6.46 1.74 -27.35
CA ASN A 19 -5.35 0.80 -27.52
C ASN A 19 -3.95 1.45 -27.46
N ILE A 20 -3.72 2.29 -26.44
CA ILE A 20 -2.40 2.90 -26.18
C ILE A 20 -1.84 2.29 -24.89
N THR A 21 -0.57 1.91 -24.93
CA THR A 21 0.23 1.54 -23.75
C THR A 21 1.31 2.59 -23.59
N LEU A 22 1.46 3.12 -22.37
CA LEU A 22 2.54 4.02 -22.01
C LEU A 22 3.48 3.26 -21.08
N GLU A 23 4.76 3.26 -21.42
CA GLU A 23 5.82 2.64 -20.64
C GLU A 23 6.87 3.71 -20.35
N ALA A 24 7.33 3.75 -19.10
CA ALA A 24 8.37 4.66 -18.65
C ALA A 24 9.26 3.94 -17.65
N SER A 25 10.56 4.17 -17.76
CA SER A 25 11.55 3.77 -16.76
C SER A 25 12.23 5.03 -16.26
N VAL A 26 12.27 5.19 -14.94
CA VAL A 26 12.81 6.39 -14.29
C VAL A 26 13.74 5.95 -13.20
N VAL A 27 14.85 6.68 -13.07
CA VAL A 27 15.70 6.64 -11.90
C VAL A 27 15.57 7.99 -11.21
N VAL A 28 15.14 7.96 -9.95
CA VAL A 28 15.12 9.12 -9.07
C VAL A 28 16.16 8.91 -7.97
N PRO A 29 16.81 9.98 -7.48
CA PRO A 29 17.75 9.84 -6.36
C PRO A 29 17.03 9.53 -5.04
N ASP A 30 15.75 9.85 -4.96
CA ASP A 30 14.94 9.82 -3.74
C ASP A 30 13.45 9.70 -4.08
N LEU A 31 12.63 9.18 -3.16
CA LEU A 31 11.20 8.96 -3.36
C LEU A 31 10.41 9.15 -2.06
N ASP A 32 9.70 10.27 -1.95
CA ASP A 32 8.81 10.56 -0.81
C ASP A 32 7.36 10.07 -1.02
N TYR A 33 6.90 10.09 -2.27
CA TYR A 33 5.49 9.89 -2.62
C TYR A 33 5.33 9.24 -3.99
N LEU A 34 4.46 8.23 -4.06
CA LEU A 34 4.07 7.55 -5.30
C LEU A 34 2.55 7.48 -5.44
N ASP A 35 2.03 8.17 -6.45
CA ASP A 35 0.60 8.19 -6.79
C ASP A 35 0.31 7.40 -8.07
N VAL A 36 -0.53 6.36 -7.97
CA VAL A 36 -0.87 5.45 -9.06
C VAL A 36 -2.39 5.35 -9.23
N ASN A 37 -2.89 5.91 -10.33
CA ASN A 37 -4.31 5.94 -10.64
C ASN A 37 -4.65 5.28 -11.98
N GLY A 38 -5.95 4.98 -12.17
CA GLY A 38 -6.50 4.47 -13.43
C GLY A 38 -6.32 2.97 -13.60
N VAL A 39 -5.56 2.55 -14.61
CA VAL A 39 -5.23 1.15 -14.89
C VAL A 39 -3.74 1.06 -15.18
N SER A 40 -2.96 1.00 -14.10
CA SER A 40 -1.51 1.14 -14.16
C SER A 40 -0.81 -0.05 -13.50
N ARG A 41 0.41 -0.35 -13.95
CA ARG A 41 1.33 -1.28 -13.28
C ARG A 41 2.63 -0.53 -13.00
N VAL A 42 3.03 -0.54 -11.74
CA VAL A 42 4.27 0.09 -11.28
C VAL A 42 5.12 -0.95 -10.57
N GLU A 43 6.40 -0.99 -10.93
CA GLU A 43 7.42 -1.79 -10.27
C GLU A 43 8.49 -0.83 -9.74
N VAL A 44 8.69 -0.85 -8.42
CA VAL A 44 9.66 -0.01 -7.72
C VAL A 44 10.72 -0.93 -7.13
N LEU A 45 11.99 -0.62 -7.39
CA LEU A 45 13.10 -1.50 -7.02
C LEU A 45 14.14 -0.77 -6.17
N GLY A 46 14.33 -1.24 -4.94
CA GLY A 46 15.57 -1.04 -4.18
C GLY A 46 15.76 0.35 -3.60
N PHE A 47 14.74 0.87 -2.90
CA PHE A 47 14.88 2.07 -2.09
C PHE A 47 15.25 1.72 -0.63
N GLU A 48 16.33 2.32 -0.15
CA GLU A 48 16.68 2.40 1.26
C GLU A 48 16.58 3.88 1.65
N LEU A 49 15.46 4.26 2.27
CA LEU A 49 15.13 5.63 2.63
C LEU A 49 15.29 5.79 4.14
N ASP A 50 15.89 6.89 4.56
CA ASP A 50 16.00 7.27 5.98
C ASP A 50 14.79 8.10 6.47
N HIS A 51 13.80 8.31 5.60
CA HIS A 51 12.55 9.03 5.85
C HIS A 51 11.33 8.17 5.51
N ASP A 52 10.18 8.82 5.45
CA ASP A 52 8.87 8.21 5.28
C ASP A 52 8.51 8.13 3.79
N LEU A 53 7.69 7.14 3.42
CA LEU A 53 7.18 6.95 2.07
C LEU A 53 5.65 6.84 2.12
N GLU A 54 4.99 7.60 1.25
CA GLU A 54 3.53 7.56 1.08
C GLU A 54 3.17 6.97 -0.30
N LEU A 55 2.29 5.97 -0.29
CA LEU A 55 1.85 5.22 -1.47
C LEU A 55 0.33 5.35 -1.66
N ASP A 56 -0.07 6.07 -2.71
CA ASP A 56 -1.46 6.20 -3.13
C ASP A 56 -1.75 5.32 -4.34
N CYS A 57 -2.76 4.45 -4.24
CA CYS A 57 -3.11 3.54 -5.33
C CYS A 57 -4.62 3.38 -5.50
N SER A 58 -5.15 3.86 -6.63
CA SER A 58 -6.58 3.79 -6.94
C SER A 58 -6.88 3.27 -8.35
N GLY A 59 -8.17 2.96 -8.60
CA GLY A 59 -8.66 2.44 -9.88
C GLY A 59 -8.61 0.92 -9.95
N ALA A 60 -7.79 0.37 -10.83
CA ALA A 60 -7.54 -1.07 -10.99
C ALA A 60 -6.03 -1.32 -11.21
N SER A 61 -5.23 -0.70 -10.34
CA SER A 61 -3.79 -0.60 -10.50
C SER A 61 -3.04 -1.68 -9.71
N ARG A 62 -1.79 -1.93 -10.08
CA ARG A 62 -0.89 -2.84 -9.34
C ARG A 62 0.44 -2.17 -9.03
N ILE A 63 0.87 -2.29 -7.78
CA ILE A 63 2.22 -1.87 -7.36
C ILE A 63 2.96 -3.10 -6.81
N SER A 64 4.22 -3.24 -7.19
CA SER A 64 5.15 -4.19 -6.59
C SER A 64 6.43 -3.45 -6.21
N GLU A 65 6.79 -3.51 -4.94
CA GLU A 65 7.87 -2.68 -4.39
C GLU A 65 8.69 -3.42 -3.34
N THR A 66 10.00 -3.15 -3.34
CA THR A 66 10.91 -3.53 -2.25
C THR A 66 11.54 -2.28 -1.66
N VAL A 67 11.23 -1.98 -0.40
CA VAL A 67 11.62 -0.72 0.26
C VAL A 67 11.97 -0.89 1.74
N HIS A 68 12.96 -0.13 2.21
CA HIS A 68 13.27 0.05 3.62
C HIS A 68 13.07 1.51 4.00
N VAL A 69 12.14 1.81 4.91
CA VAL A 69 11.74 3.17 5.31
C VAL A 69 11.57 3.27 6.83
N THR A 70 11.46 4.50 7.35
CA THR A 70 11.09 4.72 8.76
C THR A 70 9.59 4.47 8.95
N GLU A 71 8.75 5.19 8.21
CA GLU A 71 7.30 5.02 8.17
C GLU A 71 6.83 4.76 6.74
N LEU A 72 5.87 3.85 6.59
CA LEU A 72 5.19 3.58 5.33
C LEU A 72 3.71 3.88 5.50
N GLU A 73 3.20 4.83 4.73
CA GLU A 73 1.77 5.16 4.64
C GLU A 73 1.23 4.63 3.31
N ILE A 74 0.11 3.92 3.36
CA ILE A 74 -0.50 3.29 2.20
C ILE A 74 -1.99 3.58 2.17
N ASP A 75 -2.43 4.22 1.10
CA ASP A 75 -3.83 4.47 0.80
C ASP A 75 -4.24 3.72 -0.48
N VAL A 76 -5.04 2.66 -0.34
CA VAL A 76 -5.41 1.78 -1.46
C VAL A 76 -6.91 1.61 -1.62
N SER A 77 -7.42 2.00 -2.79
CA SER A 77 -8.85 2.00 -3.10
C SER A 77 -9.17 1.40 -4.47
N GLY A 78 -10.47 1.26 -4.78
CA GLY A 78 -10.95 0.69 -6.04
C GLY A 78 -10.82 -0.83 -6.08
N ALA A 79 -10.16 -1.37 -7.10
CA ALA A 79 -9.86 -2.79 -7.30
C ALA A 79 -8.33 -3.01 -7.45
N SER A 80 -7.56 -2.21 -6.72
CA SER A 80 -6.09 -2.18 -6.78
C SER A 80 -5.44 -3.29 -5.95
N GLN A 81 -4.20 -3.65 -6.32
CA GLN A 81 -3.41 -4.69 -5.65
C GLN A 81 -2.01 -4.19 -5.35
N LEU A 82 -1.56 -4.36 -4.11
CA LEU A 82 -0.22 -4.01 -3.67
C LEU A 82 0.52 -5.26 -3.20
N LEU A 83 1.80 -5.37 -3.56
CA LEU A 83 2.74 -6.34 -3.02
C LEU A 83 4.00 -5.59 -2.59
N ILE A 84 4.21 -5.45 -1.28
CA ILE A 84 5.33 -4.70 -0.72
C ILE A 84 6.22 -5.65 0.09
N GLU A 85 7.52 -5.57 -0.13
CA GLU A 85 8.58 -6.33 0.54
C GLU A 85 9.62 -5.37 1.15
N GLY A 86 10.38 -5.81 2.15
CA GLY A 86 11.38 -4.96 2.84
C GLY A 86 11.05 -4.76 4.32
N SER A 87 11.06 -3.52 4.83
CA SER A 87 10.75 -3.26 6.25
C SER A 87 10.42 -1.80 6.58
N ALA A 88 9.62 -1.58 7.62
CA ALA A 88 9.45 -0.26 8.23
C ALA A 88 9.41 -0.32 9.76
N SER A 89 9.63 0.81 10.43
CA SER A 89 9.35 0.91 11.86
C SER A 89 7.85 1.02 12.13
N ARG A 90 7.15 1.83 11.34
CA ARG A 90 5.70 2.06 11.43
C ARG A 90 5.03 1.84 10.07
N LEU A 91 3.83 1.28 10.10
CA LEU A 91 2.95 1.15 8.95
C LEU A 91 1.59 1.76 9.28
N GLU A 92 1.09 2.60 8.39
CA GLU A 92 -0.29 3.05 8.34
C GLU A 92 -0.90 2.53 7.02
N LEU A 93 -2.00 1.79 7.13
CA LEU A 93 -2.65 1.18 5.97
C LEU A 93 -4.15 1.45 5.98
N ASP A 94 -4.59 2.25 5.01
CA ASP A 94 -5.99 2.46 4.69
C ASP A 94 -6.35 1.71 3.40
N ALA A 95 -7.23 0.71 3.50
CA ALA A 95 -7.66 -0.09 2.35
C ALA A 95 -9.18 -0.15 2.23
N SER A 96 -9.70 0.34 1.09
CA SER A 96 -11.14 0.42 0.80
C SER A 96 -11.53 -0.15 -0.57
N GLY A 97 -12.83 -0.37 -0.79
CA GLY A 97 -13.33 -0.94 -2.05
C GLY A 97 -13.14 -2.46 -2.11
N ALA A 98 -12.58 -2.97 -3.19
CA ALA A 98 -12.23 -4.38 -3.41
C ALA A 98 -10.70 -4.56 -3.55
N SER A 99 -9.93 -3.74 -2.85
CA SER A 99 -8.47 -3.72 -2.89
C SER A 99 -7.81 -4.85 -2.10
N SER A 100 -6.55 -5.14 -2.40
CA SER A 100 -5.74 -6.09 -1.64
C SER A 100 -4.32 -5.56 -1.39
N ALA A 101 -3.87 -5.63 -0.14
CA ALA A 101 -2.51 -5.25 0.27
C ALA A 101 -1.75 -6.47 0.83
N GLY A 102 -0.71 -6.92 0.11
CA GLY A 102 0.16 -8.01 0.52
C GLY A 102 1.50 -7.51 1.05
N LEU A 103 1.72 -7.62 2.36
CA LEU A 103 2.90 -7.17 3.10
C LEU A 103 3.45 -8.28 4.02
N LYS A 104 3.32 -9.55 3.60
CA LYS A 104 3.74 -10.71 4.41
C LYS A 104 5.26 -10.76 4.62
N ASP A 105 6.02 -10.28 3.64
CA ASP A 105 7.48 -10.22 3.61
C ASP A 105 7.99 -8.80 3.95
N PHE A 106 7.16 -8.02 4.66
CA PHE A 106 7.43 -6.66 5.12
C PHE A 106 7.25 -6.58 6.64
N PRO A 107 8.24 -7.01 7.45
CA PRO A 107 8.22 -6.85 8.90
C PRO A 107 8.09 -5.38 9.32
N VAL A 108 7.12 -5.11 10.20
CA VAL A 108 6.93 -3.79 10.84
C VAL A 108 6.88 -3.89 12.35
N ALA A 109 7.40 -2.87 13.05
CA ALA A 109 7.34 -2.86 14.51
C ALA A 109 5.92 -2.56 14.98
N THR A 110 5.30 -1.50 14.47
CA THR A 110 3.91 -1.13 14.75
C THR A 110 3.10 -0.95 13.48
N ALA A 111 1.84 -1.39 13.49
CA ALA A 111 0.91 -1.21 12.38
C ALA A 111 -0.41 -0.62 12.88
N ASP A 112 -0.93 0.38 12.16
CA ASP A 112 -2.30 0.87 12.25
C ASP A 112 -3.01 0.54 10.93
N VAL A 113 -4.15 -0.15 11.01
CA VAL A 113 -4.76 -0.81 9.85
C VAL A 113 -6.26 -0.57 9.79
N HIS A 114 -6.69 0.10 8.74
CA HIS A 114 -8.06 0.51 8.51
C HIS A 114 -8.59 -0.16 7.25
N LEU A 115 -9.54 -1.08 7.42
CA LEU A 115 -10.14 -1.85 6.32
C LEU A 115 -11.64 -1.57 6.20
N SER A 116 -12.10 -1.26 4.99
CA SER A 116 -13.51 -1.06 4.69
C SER A 116 -13.93 -1.64 3.33
N GLY A 117 -15.23 -1.86 3.14
CA GLY A 117 -15.75 -2.50 1.93
C GLY A 117 -15.46 -4.00 1.91
N ALA A 118 -14.86 -4.50 0.83
CA ALA A 118 -14.44 -5.89 0.63
C ALA A 118 -12.91 -6.01 0.51
N SER A 119 -12.16 -5.10 1.13
CA SER A 119 -10.70 -5.07 1.07
C SER A 119 -10.05 -6.19 1.88
N SER A 120 -8.79 -6.49 1.55
CA SER A 120 -8.00 -7.48 2.30
C SER A 120 -6.56 -7.05 2.51
N ALA A 121 -5.98 -7.40 3.65
CA ALA A 121 -4.59 -7.12 3.97
C ALA A 121 -3.91 -8.34 4.61
N THR A 122 -2.63 -8.56 4.28
CA THR A 122 -1.78 -9.57 4.93
C THR A 122 -0.49 -8.92 5.41
N LEU A 123 -0.22 -8.92 6.72
CA LEU A 123 0.88 -8.17 7.34
C LEU A 123 1.81 -9.07 8.18
N ARG A 124 3.00 -8.55 8.52
CA ARG A 124 3.90 -9.14 9.52
C ARG A 124 4.27 -8.12 10.58
N VAL A 125 3.75 -8.27 11.80
CA VAL A 125 3.83 -7.24 12.85
C VAL A 125 4.53 -7.77 14.09
N GLN A 126 5.45 -6.98 14.65
CA GLN A 126 6.33 -7.45 15.74
C GLN A 126 5.91 -6.97 17.14
N LYS A 127 5.44 -5.72 17.29
CA LYS A 127 5.18 -5.11 18.62
C LYS A 127 3.73 -4.75 18.84
N THR A 128 3.11 -3.93 18.00
CA THR A 128 1.75 -3.43 18.23
C THR A 128 0.94 -3.45 16.94
N LEU A 129 -0.29 -3.92 17.01
CA LEU A 129 -1.22 -3.94 15.90
C LEU A 129 -2.54 -3.29 16.33
N GLU A 130 -2.86 -2.14 15.74
CA GLU A 130 -4.17 -1.50 15.84
C GLU A 130 -4.97 -1.75 14.56
N VAL A 131 -6.24 -2.10 14.70
CA VAL A 131 -7.08 -2.50 13.58
C VAL A 131 -8.50 -1.96 13.72
N THR A 132 -8.96 -1.29 12.68
CA THR A 132 -10.38 -0.99 12.45
C THR A 132 -10.83 -1.67 11.17
N ALA A 133 -11.73 -2.65 11.25
CA ALA A 133 -12.24 -3.40 10.10
C ALA A 133 -13.77 -3.33 10.01
N SER A 134 -14.29 -3.04 8.83
CA SER A 134 -15.74 -2.94 8.56
C SER A 134 -16.12 -3.56 7.21
N GLY A 135 -17.41 -3.78 6.98
CA GLY A 135 -17.91 -4.38 5.73
C GLY A 135 -17.67 -5.90 5.67
N ALA A 136 -17.10 -6.38 4.57
CA ALA A 136 -16.67 -7.77 4.35
C ALA A 136 -15.13 -7.89 4.29
N SER A 137 -14.42 -6.97 4.96
CA SER A 137 -12.96 -6.90 4.92
C SER A 137 -12.27 -8.05 5.67
N ARG A 138 -11.02 -8.33 5.30
CA ARG A 138 -10.20 -9.37 5.95
C ARG A 138 -8.78 -8.89 6.24
N LEU A 139 -8.37 -8.98 7.50
CA LEU A 139 -6.98 -8.86 7.89
C LEU A 139 -6.43 -10.24 8.26
N SER A 140 -5.27 -10.58 7.70
CA SER A 140 -4.44 -11.69 8.18
C SER A 140 -3.10 -11.14 8.64
N PHE A 141 -2.54 -11.64 9.74
CA PHE A 141 -1.24 -11.18 10.20
C PHE A 141 -0.38 -12.32 10.76
N HIS A 142 0.92 -12.18 10.53
CA HIS A 142 1.98 -12.93 11.19
C HIS A 142 2.59 -12.12 12.33
N GLY A 143 3.15 -12.81 13.30
CA GLY A 143 3.77 -12.29 14.51
C GLY A 143 2.86 -12.36 15.72
N THR A 144 3.46 -12.06 16.88
CA THR A 144 2.80 -12.02 18.18
C THR A 144 2.81 -10.58 18.73
N PRO A 145 2.07 -9.64 18.12
CA PRO A 145 2.00 -8.28 18.64
C PRO A 145 1.41 -8.30 20.05
N GLY A 146 1.88 -7.37 20.89
CA GLY A 146 1.29 -7.05 22.17
C GLY A 146 -0.13 -6.47 22.03
N PRO A 147 -0.78 -6.13 23.16
CA PRO A 147 -2.15 -5.64 23.15
C PRO A 147 -2.27 -4.35 22.33
N GLY A 148 -3.18 -4.35 21.36
CA GLY A 148 -3.57 -3.18 20.56
C GLY A 148 -5.08 -3.01 20.51
N ARG A 149 -5.55 -1.95 19.84
CA ARG A 149 -6.97 -1.69 19.68
C ARG A 149 -7.53 -2.48 18.50
N VAL A 150 -8.61 -3.22 18.72
CA VAL A 150 -9.30 -3.94 17.65
C VAL A 150 -10.77 -3.54 17.65
N SER A 151 -11.23 -3.02 16.51
CA SER A 151 -12.64 -2.68 16.26
C SER A 151 -13.10 -3.36 14.98
N THR A 152 -14.09 -4.23 15.09
CA THR A 152 -14.64 -4.98 13.95
C THR A 152 -16.14 -4.78 13.84
N SER A 153 -16.64 -4.55 12.64
CA SER A 153 -18.07 -4.48 12.33
C SER A 153 -18.40 -5.17 11.00
N GLY A 154 -19.69 -5.47 10.78
CA GLY A 154 -20.11 -6.21 9.59
C GLY A 154 -19.65 -7.68 9.60
N ALA A 155 -19.30 -8.19 8.42
CA ALA A 155 -18.74 -9.52 8.20
C ALA A 155 -17.20 -9.52 8.17
N SER A 156 -16.56 -8.53 8.79
CA SER A 156 -15.10 -8.42 8.81
C SER A 156 -14.45 -9.54 9.62
N THR A 157 -13.24 -9.94 9.21
CA THR A 157 -12.47 -11.02 9.86
C THR A 157 -11.04 -10.60 10.10
N ILE A 158 -10.51 -10.91 11.29
CA ILE A 158 -9.11 -10.71 11.66
C ILE A 158 -8.57 -12.08 12.07
N THR A 159 -7.46 -12.51 11.47
CA THR A 159 -6.90 -13.85 11.65
C THR A 159 -5.39 -13.79 11.88
N SER A 160 -4.92 -14.43 12.95
CA SER A 160 -3.51 -14.70 13.15
C SER A 160 -3.11 -15.96 12.36
N LEU A 161 -1.97 -15.92 11.68
CA LEU A 161 -1.47 -17.00 10.83
C LEU A 161 -0.35 -17.82 11.48
N ASP A 162 -0.04 -17.58 12.75
CA ASP A 162 0.98 -18.28 13.54
C ASP A 162 0.39 -19.27 14.57
#